data_AF-A0A8D9B4X7-F1
#
_entry.id   AF-A0A8D9B4X7-F1
#
_cell.length_a   1.000
_cell.length_b   1.000
_cell.length_c   1.000
_cell.angle_alpha   90.00
_cell.angle_beta   90.00
_cell.angle_gamma   90.00
#
_symmetry.space_group_name_H-M   'P 1'
#
loop_
_entity.id
_entity.type
_entity.pdbx_description
1 polymer ?
#
loop_
_entity_poly.entity_id
_entity_poly.type
_entity_poly.pdbx_seq_one_letter_code
_entity_poly.pdbx_strand_id
1 'polypeptide(L)'
;MSIEEALFLHVIGEINDDDLDLAIMHHLEDAQPRQLRAEKYGRFNLEDHDEKEVWQMFRFKKEHIPLLQRLLHIPEEISTNDRGTISDCRQRSIVHSSSAVGIPQQVDRP
;
A
#
# COMPACT_ATOMS: atom_id res chain seq x y z
N MET A 1 18.57 14.23 -14.51
CA MET A 1 17.86 15.52 -14.56
C MET A 1 16.97 15.56 -13.34
N SER A 2 17.06 16.60 -12.52
CA SER A 2 16.15 16.74 -11.37
C SER A 2 14.75 17.12 -11.84
N ILE A 3 13.72 16.90 -11.02
CA ILE A 3 12.36 17.31 -11.34
C ILE A 3 12.23 18.84 -11.46
N GLU A 4 13.05 19.58 -10.70
CA GLU A 4 13.12 21.04 -10.74
C GLU A 4 13.69 21.52 -12.08
N GLU A 5 14.73 20.85 -12.58
CA GLU A 5 15.30 21.13 -13.91
C GLU A 5 14.31 20.81 -15.02
N ALA A 6 13.60 19.67 -14.95
CA ALA A 6 12.60 19.29 -15.94
C ALA A 6 11.43 20.28 -15.98
N LEU A 7 10.89 20.67 -14.82
CA LEU A 7 9.83 21.69 -14.73
C LEU A 7 10.28 23.04 -15.31
N PHE A 8 11.52 23.45 -15.02
CA PHE A 8 12.06 24.67 -15.58
C PHE A 8 12.15 24.61 -17.11
N LEU A 9 12.71 23.52 -17.66
CA LEU A 9 12.84 23.30 -19.11
C LEU A 9 11.47 23.26 -19.81
N HIS A 10 10.47 22.66 -19.16
CA HIS A 10 9.11 22.62 -19.69
C HIS A 10 8.47 24.00 -19.75
N VAL A 11 8.63 24.81 -18.69
CA VAL A 11 8.11 26.18 -18.62
C VAL A 11 8.72 27.09 -19.70
N ILE A 12 10.00 26.90 -20.03
CA ILE A 12 10.66 27.64 -21.10
C ILE A 12 10.47 27.00 -22.49
N GLY A 13 9.73 25.89 -22.58
CA GLY A 13 9.37 25.22 -23.83
C GLY A 13 10.48 24.41 -24.48
N GLU A 14 11.54 24.08 -23.74
CA GLU A 14 12.68 23.28 -24.22
C GLU A 14 12.41 21.77 -24.19
N ILE A 15 11.40 21.34 -23.42
CA ILE A 15 10.92 19.95 -23.41
C ILE A 15 9.39 19.91 -23.50
N ASN A 16 8.85 18.84 -24.07
CA ASN A 16 7.40 18.63 -24.20
C ASN A 16 6.81 18.01 -22.91
N ASP A 17 5.49 17.81 -22.91
CA ASP A 17 4.79 17.14 -21.80
C ASP A 17 5.30 15.71 -21.57
N ASP A 18 5.60 14.97 -22.65
CA ASP A 18 6.06 13.57 -22.56
C ASP A 18 7.42 13.44 -21.85
N ASP A 19 8.35 14.35 -22.14
CA ASP A 19 9.67 14.40 -21.50
C ASP A 19 9.56 14.82 -20.02
N LEU A 20 8.62 15.73 -19.71
CA LEU A 20 8.32 16.10 -18.33
C LEU A 20 7.72 14.92 -17.55
N ASP A 21 6.76 14.21 -18.13
CA ASP A 21 6.14 13.03 -17.53
C ASP A 21 7.18 11.94 -17.26
N LEU A 22 8.10 11.70 -18.21
CA LEU A 22 9.21 10.76 -18.03
C LEU A 22 10.14 11.16 -16.88
N ALA A 23 10.47 12.45 -16.76
CA ALA A 23 11.29 12.96 -15.66
C ALA A 23 10.58 12.82 -14.30
N ILE A 24 9.26 13.04 -14.25
CA ILE A 24 8.45 12.84 -13.05
C ILE A 24 8.43 11.36 -12.66
N MET A 25 8.21 10.45 -13.62
CA MET A 25 8.22 9.02 -13.35
C MET A 25 9.56 8.55 -12.78
N HIS A 26 10.68 8.95 -13.38
CA HIS A 26 12.00 8.59 -12.86
C HIS A 26 12.24 9.18 -11.47
N HIS A 27 11.77 10.41 -11.21
CA HIS A 27 11.85 10.98 -9.87
C HIS A 27 11.02 10.19 -8.84
N LEU A 28 9.86 9.66 -9.24
CA LEU A 28 9.01 8.81 -8.39
C LEU A 28 9.57 7.39 -8.21
N GLU A 29 10.26 6.84 -9.20
CA GLU A 29 10.99 5.57 -9.10
C GLU A 29 12.18 5.68 -8.13
N ASP A 30 12.95 6.77 -8.24
CA ASP A 30 14.14 7.04 -7.41
C ASP A 30 13.79 7.56 -6.02
N ALA A 31 12.61 8.16 -5.87
CA ALA A 31 12.02 8.41 -4.57
C ALA A 31 11.71 7.06 -3.94
N GLN A 32 12.73 6.50 -3.27
CA GLN A 32 12.64 5.38 -2.32
C GLN A 32 11.21 5.34 -1.81
N PRO A 33 10.43 4.27 -2.10
CA PRO A 33 9.02 4.24 -1.75
C PRO A 33 8.98 4.65 -0.30
N ARG A 34 8.52 5.88 -0.01
CA ARG A 34 8.56 6.44 1.34
C ARG A 34 7.94 5.35 2.13
N GLN A 35 8.71 4.67 2.98
CA GLN A 35 8.27 3.39 3.55
C GLN A 35 6.92 3.67 4.19
N LEU A 36 5.84 3.36 3.46
CA LEU A 36 4.46 3.49 3.89
C LEU A 36 4.26 2.27 4.78
N ARG A 37 5.15 2.11 5.76
CA ARG A 37 5.03 1.10 6.79
C ARG A 37 3.74 1.47 7.47
N ALA A 38 2.71 0.64 7.28
CA ALA A 38 1.50 0.72 8.08
C ALA A 38 1.85 0.78 9.59
N GLU A 39 2.99 0.18 9.97
CA GLU A 39 3.61 0.26 11.31
C GLU A 39 3.78 1.70 11.83
N LYS A 40 4.06 2.69 10.98
CA LYS A 40 4.21 4.10 11.38
C LYS A 40 2.88 4.82 11.59
N TYR A 41 1.83 4.39 10.91
CA TYR A 41 0.52 5.05 10.93
C TYR A 41 -0.49 4.39 11.87
N GLY A 42 -0.16 3.19 12.39
CA GLY A 42 -1.01 2.45 13.31
C GLY A 42 -2.29 1.93 12.64
N ARG A 43 -3.17 1.32 13.44
CA ARG A 43 -4.52 0.94 12.98
C ARG A 43 -5.42 2.17 13.06
N PHE A 44 -5.99 2.57 11.92
CA PHE A 44 -7.03 3.60 11.89
C PHE A 44 -8.36 2.97 12.30
N ASN A 45 -8.92 3.41 13.43
CA ASN A 45 -10.26 3.02 13.86
C ASN A 45 -11.18 4.23 13.78
N LEU A 46 -12.22 4.13 12.94
CA LEU A 46 -13.17 5.21 12.75
C LEU A 46 -13.91 5.57 14.06
N GLU A 47 -14.10 4.61 14.98
CA GLU A 47 -14.78 4.84 16.25
C GLU A 47 -13.99 5.76 17.20
N ASP A 48 -12.66 5.78 17.08
CA ASP A 48 -11.77 6.56 17.96
C ASP A 48 -11.74 8.06 17.62
N HIS A 49 -12.34 8.46 16.49
CA HIS A 49 -12.34 9.83 15.99
C HIS A 49 -13.73 10.48 16.07
N ASP A 50 -13.78 11.76 16.42
CA ASP A 50 -15.04 12.51 16.39
C ASP A 50 -15.41 12.97 14.96
N GLU A 51 -16.65 13.43 14.77
CA GLU A 51 -17.14 13.87 13.45
C GLU A 51 -16.29 15.01 12.85
N LYS A 52 -15.76 15.89 13.70
CA LYS A 52 -15.00 17.06 13.27
C LYS A 52 -13.61 16.64 12.79
N GLU A 53 -12.96 15.73 13.49
CA GLU A 53 -11.67 15.13 13.12
C GLU A 53 -11.80 14.38 11.78
N VAL A 54 -12.82 13.51 11.65
CA VAL A 54 -13.08 12.79 10.41
C VAL A 54 -13.34 13.75 9.25
N TRP A 55 -14.12 14.81 9.46
CA TRP A 55 -14.35 15.83 8.45
C TRP A 55 -13.08 16.58 8.04
N GLN A 56 -12.16 16.85 8.96
CA GLN A 56 -10.89 17.50 8.62
C GLN A 56 -9.96 16.58 7.83
N MET A 57 -9.95 15.28 8.15
CA MET A 57 -9.08 14.29 7.49
C MET A 57 -9.58 13.89 6.10
N PHE A 58 -10.88 13.62 5.96
CA PHE A 58 -11.45 13.03 4.75
C PHE A 58 -12.38 13.97 3.99
N ARG A 59 -12.86 15.07 4.60
CA ARG A 59 -13.91 15.96 4.04
C ARG A 59 -15.23 15.23 3.74
N PHE A 60 -15.46 14.11 4.41
CA PHE A 60 -16.70 13.35 4.38
C PHE A 60 -17.26 13.19 5.78
N LYS A 61 -18.57 13.00 5.88
CA LYS A 61 -19.21 12.61 7.14
C LYS A 61 -18.75 11.21 7.57
N LYS A 62 -18.70 10.97 8.88
CA LYS A 62 -18.29 9.68 9.46
C LYS A 62 -19.13 8.52 8.95
N GLU A 63 -20.44 8.71 8.83
CA GLU A 63 -21.40 7.73 8.29
C GLU A 63 -21.11 7.31 6.83
N HIS A 64 -20.43 8.17 6.05
CA HIS A 64 -20.12 7.89 4.64
C HIS A 64 -18.78 7.19 4.44
N ILE A 65 -17.89 7.17 5.44
CA ILE A 65 -16.55 6.58 5.32
C ILE A 65 -16.61 5.08 4.95
N PRO A 66 -17.47 4.23 5.55
CA PRO A 66 -17.56 2.82 5.14
C PRO A 66 -18.07 2.64 3.70
N LEU A 67 -18.94 3.53 3.22
CA LEU A 67 -19.41 3.51 1.83
C LEU A 67 -18.28 3.89 0.88
N LEU A 68 -17.52 4.95 1.22
CA LEU A 68 -16.38 5.40 0.44
C LEU A 68 -15.30 4.32 0.33
N GLN A 69 -15.01 3.63 1.43
CA GLN A 69 -14.08 2.50 1.46
C GLN A 69 -14.48 1.41 0.45
N ARG A 70 -15.78 1.05 0.40
CA ARG A 70 -16.30 0.05 -0.55
C ARG A 70 -16.19 0.51 -1.99
N LEU A 71 -16.56 1.77 -2.28
CA LEU A 71 -16.53 2.32 -3.64
C LEU A 71 -15.11 2.44 -4.20
N LEU A 72 -14.14 2.73 -3.34
CA LEU A 72 -12.73 2.83 -3.72
C LEU A 72 -12.01 1.47 -3.67
N HIS A 73 -12.73 0.39 -3.36
CA HIS A 73 -12.17 -0.95 -3.14
C HIS A 73 -10.97 -0.94 -2.18
N ILE A 74 -11.02 -0.10 -1.15
CA ILE A 74 -9.98 -0.03 -0.12
C ILE A 74 -10.19 -1.24 0.81
N PRO A 75 -9.19 -2.12 0.96
CA PRO A 75 -9.32 -3.27 1.84
C PRO A 75 -9.45 -2.84 3.31
N GLU A 76 -10.13 -3.65 4.12
CA GLU A 76 -10.31 -3.38 5.56
C GLU A 76 -9.00 -3.41 6.33
N GLU A 77 -8.03 -4.18 5.86
CA GLU A 77 -6.69 -4.24 6.43
C GLU A 77 -5.68 -4.14 5.30
N ILE A 78 -4.77 -3.18 5.43
CA ILE A 78 -3.63 -3.00 4.53
C ILE A 78 -2.40 -3.44 5.31
N SER A 79 -1.81 -4.56 4.90
CA SER A 79 -0.49 -4.97 5.39
C SER A 79 0.57 -4.61 4.36
N THR A 80 1.61 -3.92 4.80
CA THR A 80 2.80 -3.64 4.00
C THR A 80 3.94 -4.50 4.49
N ASN A 81 4.48 -5.36 3.64
CA ASN A 81 5.71 -6.10 3.96
C ASN A 81 6.93 -5.16 3.94
N ASP A 82 8.10 -5.64 4.36
CA ASP A 82 9.36 -4.86 4.37
C ASP A 82 9.75 -4.26 3.01
N ARG A 83 9.13 -4.72 1.92
CA ARG A 83 9.33 -4.25 0.54
C ARG A 83 8.27 -3.24 0.08
N GLY A 84 7.37 -2.80 0.97
CA GLY A 84 6.33 -1.82 0.65
C GLY A 84 5.19 -2.37 -0.23
N THR A 85 5.09 -3.69 -0.40
CA THR A 85 3.99 -4.31 -1.14
C THR A 85 2.73 -4.27 -0.30
N ILE A 86 1.70 -3.58 -0.78
CA ILE A 86 0.37 -3.57 -0.16
C ILE A 86 -0.31 -4.90 -0.47
N SER A 87 -0.62 -5.67 0.57
CA SER A 87 -1.41 -6.89 0.46
C SER A 87 -2.76 -6.67 1.14
N ASP A 88 -3.85 -6.95 0.41
CA ASP A 88 -5.18 -7.09 1.01
C ASP A 88 -5.18 -8.37 1.85
N CYS A 89 -5.44 -8.23 3.15
CA CYS A 89 -5.43 -9.37 4.08
C CYS A 89 -6.61 -10.33 3.86
N ARG A 90 -7.50 -10.08 2.89
CA ARG A 90 -8.66 -10.94 2.58
C ARG A 90 -8.38 -12.10 1.62
N GLN A 91 -7.16 -12.62 1.58
CA GLN A 91 -6.87 -13.92 0.96
C GLN A 91 -6.51 -14.99 1.98
N ARG A 92 -7.59 -15.57 2.52
CA ARG A 92 -7.74 -16.98 2.91
C ARG A 92 -6.81 -17.51 4.01
N SER A 93 -7.39 -17.62 5.20
CA SER A 93 -7.30 -18.82 6.02
C SER A 93 -7.71 -20.06 5.19
N ILE A 94 -6.80 -20.62 4.39
CA ILE A 94 -6.85 -22.05 4.09
C ILE A 94 -6.08 -22.72 5.21
N VAL A 95 -6.86 -23.25 6.14
CA VAL A 95 -6.47 -24.35 7.02
C VAL A 95 -5.70 -25.42 6.23
N HIS A 96 -4.38 -25.39 6.27
CA HIS A 96 -3.60 -26.60 6.03
C HIS A 96 -3.48 -27.35 7.36
N SER A 97 -4.63 -27.86 7.82
CA SER A 97 -4.67 -29.07 8.64
C SER A 97 -4.31 -30.24 7.73
N SER A 98 -3.04 -30.36 7.33
CA SER A 98 -2.55 -31.59 6.71
C SER A 98 -1.64 -32.27 7.70
N SER A 99 -2.28 -33.20 8.40
CA SER A 99 -1.73 -34.23 9.27
C SER A 99 -0.31 -34.63 8.87
N ALA A 100 0.57 -34.69 9.88
CA ALA A 100 1.87 -35.33 9.79
C ALA A 100 1.71 -36.74 9.21
N VAL A 101 2.13 -36.94 7.97
CA VAL A 101 2.42 -38.27 7.43
C VAL A 101 3.87 -38.53 7.80
N GLY A 102 4.04 -39.31 8.87
CA GLY A 102 5.34 -39.82 9.29
C GLY A 102 5.97 -40.64 8.17
N ILE A 103 7.19 -40.27 7.80
CA ILE A 103 8.07 -41.07 6.96
C ILE A 103 8.45 -42.31 7.80
N PRO A 104 8.17 -43.55 7.37
CA PRO A 104 8.81 -44.70 7.99
C PRO A 104 10.28 -44.75 7.52
N GLN A 105 11.20 -44.39 8.42
CA GLN A 105 12.62 -44.74 8.25
C GLN A 105 12.73 -46.27 8.21
N GLN A 106 13.35 -46.75 7.14
CA GLN A 106 13.72 -48.15 6.96
C GLN A 106 14.61 -48.59 8.12
N VAL A 107 14.21 -49.67 8.80
CA VAL A 107 15.01 -50.33 9.82
C VAL A 107 15.71 -51.50 9.16
N ASP A 108 17.03 -51.35 9.03
CA ASP A 108 17.99 -52.39 8.68
C ASP A 108 17.95 -53.52 9.72
N ARG A 109 17.98 -54.78 9.28
CA ARG A 109 18.12 -55.95 10.15
C ARG A 109 18.59 -57.18 9.35
N PRO A 110 19.24 -58.11 10.06
CA PRO A 110 20.68 -58.30 10.18
C PRO A 110 21.27 -59.28 9.14
#